data_AF-A0A3C2C6X8-F1
#
_entry.id   AF-A0A3C2C6X8-F1
#
_cell.length_a   1.000
_cell.length_b   1.000
_cell.length_c   1.000
_cell.angle_alpha   90.00
_cell.angle_beta   90.00
_cell.angle_gamma   90.00
#
_symmetry.space_group_name_H-M   'P 1'
#
loop_
_entity.id
_entity.type
_entity.pdbx_description
1 polymer ?
#
loop_
_entity_poly.entity_id
_entity_poly.type
_entity_poly.pdbx_seq_one_letter_code
_entity_poly.pdbx_strand_id
1 'polypeptide(L)'
;MWLSRLLGRGKGSSLPGMIALKIFPGILDALAGQTRRGIIMVTGTNGKTTTNNMIAGMVGSAGYGVVANLQGANLISGVTTAFIEKASWRGKVDCDYACLEVDEASFPAVSRKAPPRLVVVTNFFRDQLDRYGELDKTVKFVQED
;
A
#
# COMPACT_ATOMS: atom_id res chain seq x y z
N MET A 1 -13.23 5.75 -14.83
CA MET A 1 -13.12 4.87 -13.64
C MET A 1 -14.05 3.66 -13.72
N TRP A 2 -15.35 3.85 -14.00
CA TRP A 2 -16.32 2.75 -14.17
C TRP A 2 -16.04 1.82 -15.37
N LEU A 3 -15.54 2.36 -16.48
CA LEU A 3 -15.31 1.60 -17.71
C LEU A 3 -14.22 0.52 -17.58
N SER A 4 -13.19 0.74 -16.76
CA SER A 4 -12.12 -0.23 -16.52
C SER A 4 -12.59 -1.42 -15.65
N ARG A 5 -13.52 -1.19 -14.72
CA ARG A 5 -14.16 -2.24 -13.91
C ARG A 5 -15.08 -3.12 -14.75
N LEU A 6 -15.78 -2.53 -15.74
CA LEU A 6 -16.73 -3.24 -16.59
C LEU A 6 -16.04 -4.19 -17.59
N LEU A 7 -14.79 -3.88 -17.99
CA LEU A 7 -14.09 -4.58 -19.07
C LEU A 7 -13.22 -5.77 -18.62
N GLY A 8 -13.27 -6.18 -17.34
CA GLY A 8 -12.56 -7.37 -16.84
C GLY A 8 -11.04 -7.35 -17.01
N ARG A 9 -10.45 -6.21 -17.42
CA ARG A 9 -9.03 -6.06 -17.73
C ARG A 9 -8.35 -5.21 -16.67
N GLY A 10 -7.92 -5.90 -15.63
CA GLY A 10 -6.85 -5.46 -14.74
C GLY A 10 -7.32 -4.81 -13.45
N LYS A 11 -6.73 -5.27 -12.35
CA LYS A 11 -6.68 -4.64 -11.03
C LYS A 11 -6.09 -3.23 -11.15
N GLY A 12 -6.87 -2.26 -11.63
CA GLY A 12 -6.49 -0.86 -11.83
C GLY A 12 -6.34 -0.07 -10.52
N SER A 13 -5.97 -0.73 -9.42
CA SER A 13 -5.88 -0.13 -8.07
C SER A 13 -4.81 0.95 -7.95
N SER A 14 -3.88 1.06 -8.91
CA SER A 14 -2.76 2.00 -8.86
C SER A 14 -2.68 2.96 -10.05
N LEU A 15 -3.49 2.77 -11.11
CA LEU A 15 -3.39 3.57 -12.34
C LEU A 15 -3.74 5.06 -12.12
N PRO A 16 -4.81 5.42 -11.40
CA PRO A 16 -5.11 6.83 -11.12
C PRO A 16 -3.96 7.53 -10.40
N GLY A 17 -3.41 6.89 -9.36
CA GLY A 17 -2.28 7.43 -8.61
C GLY A 17 -1.01 7.53 -9.45
N MET A 18 -0.74 6.57 -10.34
CA MET A 18 0.40 6.67 -11.26
C MET A 18 0.28 7.88 -12.20
N ILE A 19 -0.89 8.09 -12.80
CA ILE A 19 -1.13 9.24 -13.69
C ILE A 19 -1.03 10.54 -12.88
N ALA A 20 -1.66 10.59 -11.71
CA ALA A 20 -1.66 11.77 -10.88
C ALA A 20 -0.26 12.15 -10.40
N LEU A 21 0.58 11.20 -10.01
CA LEU A 21 1.98 11.45 -9.62
C LEU A 21 2.83 12.00 -10.78
N LYS A 22 2.51 11.65 -12.04
CA LYS A 22 3.19 12.23 -13.21
C LYS A 22 2.76 13.68 -13.46
N ILE A 23 1.48 13.99 -13.28
CA ILE A 23 0.93 15.34 -13.48
C ILE A 23 1.33 16.26 -12.32
N PHE A 24 1.20 15.77 -11.09
CA PHE A 24 1.51 16.49 -9.87
C PHE A 24 2.29 15.60 -8.89
N PRO A 25 3.63 15.68 -8.87
CA PRO A 25 4.48 14.83 -8.02
C PRO A 25 4.24 14.99 -6.51
N GLY A 26 3.71 16.14 -6.09
CA GLY A 26 3.35 16.47 -4.71
C GLY A 26 1.94 16.06 -4.29
N ILE A 27 1.17 15.38 -5.15
CA ILE A 27 -0.24 15.09 -4.86
C ILE A 27 -0.45 14.25 -3.60
N LEU A 28 0.42 13.26 -3.36
CA LEU A 28 0.30 12.42 -2.18
C LEU A 28 0.49 13.25 -0.90
N ASP A 29 1.46 14.15 -0.89
CA ASP A 29 1.73 15.04 0.24
C ASP A 29 0.53 15.96 0.52
N ALA A 30 -0.01 16.59 -0.54
CA ALA A 30 -1.16 17.47 -0.45
C ALA A 30 -2.45 16.77 0.04
N LEU A 31 -2.65 15.50 -0.32
CA LEU A 31 -3.83 14.73 0.12
C LEU A 31 -3.62 14.10 1.49
N ALA A 32 -2.45 13.50 1.74
CA ALA A 32 -2.12 12.86 3.01
C ALA A 32 -2.09 13.86 4.18
N GLY A 33 -1.63 15.09 3.92
CA GLY A 33 -1.63 16.18 4.90
C GLY A 33 -3.02 16.61 5.40
N GLN A 34 -4.11 16.15 4.75
CA GLN A 34 -5.48 16.44 5.20
C GLN A 34 -5.99 15.44 6.25
N THR A 35 -5.21 14.40 6.57
CA THR A 35 -5.58 13.38 7.57
C THR A 35 -5.59 13.97 8.98
N ARG A 36 -6.75 14.02 9.65
CA ARG A 36 -6.90 14.80 10.89
C ARG A 36 -6.15 14.25 12.10
N ARG A 37 -6.11 12.93 12.27
CA ARG A 37 -5.57 12.25 13.48
C ARG A 37 -4.24 11.56 13.22
N GLY A 38 -4.04 11.06 12.01
CA GLY A 38 -2.73 10.63 11.54
C GLY A 38 -2.75 9.38 10.66
N ILE A 39 -1.56 9.01 10.23
CA ILE A 39 -1.34 7.93 9.28
C ILE A 39 -0.72 6.74 10.02
N ILE A 40 -1.29 5.55 9.81
CA ILE A 40 -0.80 4.27 10.30
C ILE A 40 -0.27 3.51 9.10
N MET A 41 1.02 3.19 9.10
CA MET A 41 1.64 2.38 8.05
C MET A 41 1.91 0.98 8.53
N VAL A 42 1.54 -0.02 7.73
CA VAL A 42 1.84 -1.43 7.96
C VAL A 42 2.85 -1.90 6.92
N THR A 43 3.98 -2.43 7.37
CA THR A 43 5.06 -2.94 6.50
C THR A 43 5.66 -4.24 7.05
N GLY A 44 6.54 -4.89 6.28
CA GLY A 44 7.14 -6.19 6.60
C GLY A 44 6.79 -7.28 5.58
N THR A 45 7.49 -8.41 5.58
CA THR A 45 7.45 -9.40 4.48
C THR A 45 6.07 -10.01 4.31
N ASN A 46 5.46 -10.47 5.40
CA ASN A 46 4.18 -11.17 5.37
C ASN A 46 3.14 -10.52 6.28
N GLY A 47 1.85 -10.74 5.96
CA GLY A 47 0.74 -10.35 6.83
C GLY A 47 0.38 -8.86 6.82
N LYS A 48 0.98 -8.05 5.93
CA LYS A 48 0.69 -6.61 5.80
C LYS A 48 -0.78 -6.34 5.53
N THR A 49 -1.33 -6.95 4.47
CA THR A 49 -2.74 -6.78 4.06
C THR A 49 -3.72 -7.13 5.17
N THR A 50 -3.56 -8.31 5.79
CA THR A 50 -4.47 -8.76 6.85
C THR A 50 -4.43 -7.79 8.03
N THR A 51 -3.23 -7.41 8.46
CA THR A 51 -3.04 -6.46 9.57
C THR A 51 -3.62 -5.09 9.25
N ASN A 52 -3.35 -4.55 8.05
CA ASN A 52 -3.88 -3.25 7.62
C ASN A 52 -5.41 -3.24 7.58
N ASN A 53 -6.02 -4.32 7.05
CA ASN A 53 -7.48 -4.44 6.99
C ASN A 53 -8.11 -4.56 8.37
N MET A 54 -7.49 -5.29 9.30
CA MET A 54 -7.95 -5.37 10.70
C MET A 54 -7.90 -4.00 11.37
N ILE A 55 -6.80 -3.26 11.21
CA ILE A 55 -6.67 -1.90 11.77
C ILE A 55 -7.71 -0.96 11.16
N ALA A 56 -7.80 -0.91 9.82
CA ALA A 56 -8.78 -0.08 9.11
C ALA A 56 -10.22 -0.40 9.51
N GLY A 57 -10.54 -1.70 9.66
CA GLY A 57 -11.83 -2.18 10.13
C GLY A 57 -12.15 -1.71 11.56
N MET A 58 -11.23 -1.91 12.51
CA MET A 58 -11.42 -1.46 13.90
C MET A 58 -11.60 0.06 14.00
N VAL A 59 -10.78 0.84 13.27
CA VAL A 59 -10.86 2.30 13.25
C VAL A 59 -12.18 2.76 12.64
N GLY A 60 -12.61 2.15 11.52
CA GLY A 60 -13.90 2.44 10.90
C GLY A 60 -15.09 2.07 11.79
N SER A 61 -15.05 0.91 12.45
CA SER A 61 -16.07 0.47 13.41
C SER A 61 -16.17 1.36 14.64
N ALA A 62 -15.10 2.07 15.00
CA ALA A 62 -15.11 3.10 16.04
C ALA A 62 -15.71 4.44 15.58
N GLY A 63 -16.23 4.53 14.35
CA GLY A 63 -16.91 5.70 13.80
C GLY A 63 -16.01 6.72 13.10
N TYR A 64 -14.74 6.40 12.88
CA TYR A 64 -13.80 7.31 12.21
C TYR A 64 -13.82 7.17 10.68
N GLY A 65 -13.58 8.29 9.99
CA GLY A 65 -13.33 8.27 8.55
C GLY A 65 -11.95 7.69 8.24
N VAL A 66 -11.87 6.67 7.37
CA VAL A 66 -10.62 5.96 7.06
C VAL A 66 -10.32 5.98 5.55
N VAL A 67 -9.08 6.35 5.23
CA VAL A 67 -8.46 6.02 3.93
C VAL A 67 -7.69 4.72 4.09
N ALA A 68 -7.92 3.76 3.20
CA ALA A 68 -7.11 2.54 3.13
C ALA A 68 -6.87 2.15 1.67
N ASN A 69 -5.66 1.72 1.35
CA ASN A 69 -5.33 1.22 0.01
C ASN A 69 -5.85 -0.21 -0.19
N LEU A 70 -6.23 -0.52 -1.43
CA LEU A 70 -6.68 -1.86 -1.82
C LEU A 70 -5.55 -2.89 -1.68
N GLN A 71 -5.93 -4.15 -1.46
CA GLN A 71 -4.98 -5.26 -1.38
C GLN A 71 -4.00 -5.28 -2.57
N GLY A 72 -2.71 -5.34 -2.26
CA GLY A 72 -1.62 -5.36 -3.26
C GLY A 72 -1.30 -4.00 -3.89
N ALA A 73 -2.01 -2.92 -3.53
CA ALA A 73 -1.70 -1.55 -3.96
C ALA A 73 -0.72 -0.88 -2.99
N ASN A 74 0.36 -1.57 -2.64
CA ASN A 74 1.29 -1.24 -1.55
C ASN A 74 2.47 -0.33 -1.96
N LEU A 75 2.50 0.08 -3.22
CA LEU A 75 3.44 1.05 -3.76
C LEU A 75 2.90 2.48 -3.64
N ILE A 76 3.76 3.48 -3.83
CA ILE A 76 3.39 4.90 -3.79
C ILE A 76 2.19 5.24 -4.68
N SER A 77 2.06 4.61 -5.85
CA SER A 77 0.94 4.82 -6.78
C SER A 77 -0.38 4.27 -6.22
N GLY A 78 -0.35 3.13 -5.55
CA GLY A 78 -1.53 2.54 -4.90
C GLY A 78 -2.00 3.35 -3.70
N VAL A 79 -1.06 3.78 -2.85
CA VAL A 79 -1.32 4.70 -1.74
C VAL A 79 -1.93 6.01 -2.26
N THR A 80 -1.36 6.57 -3.33
CA THR A 80 -1.88 7.80 -3.93
C THR A 80 -3.30 7.61 -4.49
N THR A 81 -3.57 6.49 -5.17
CA THR A 81 -4.92 6.18 -5.65
C THR A 81 -5.93 6.13 -4.50
N ALA A 82 -5.58 5.55 -3.36
CA ALA A 82 -6.47 5.45 -2.21
C ALA A 82 -6.91 6.84 -1.69
N PHE A 83 -5.98 7.79 -1.63
CA PHE A 83 -6.29 9.17 -1.28
C PHE A 83 -7.13 9.87 -2.36
N ILE A 84 -6.84 9.64 -3.64
CA ILE A 84 -7.62 10.20 -4.76
C ILE A 84 -9.07 9.68 -4.73
N GLU A 85 -9.27 8.39 -4.45
CA GLU A 85 -10.60 7.79 -4.37
C GLU A 85 -11.45 8.34 -3.21
N LYS A 86 -10.80 8.82 -2.14
CA LYS A 86 -11.48 9.53 -1.04
C LYS A 86 -11.53 11.04 -1.20
N ALA A 87 -10.80 11.60 -2.15
CA ALA A 87 -10.87 13.02 -2.43
C ALA A 87 -12.17 13.36 -3.18
N SER A 88 -12.83 14.43 -2.77
CA SER A 88 -13.84 15.09 -3.59
C SER A 88 -13.23 15.68 -4.87
N TRP A 89 -14.07 16.07 -5.82
CA TRP A 89 -13.63 16.77 -7.05
C TRP A 89 -12.86 18.08 -6.79
N ARG A 90 -12.99 18.66 -5.59
CA ARG A 90 -12.23 19.83 -5.13
C ARG A 90 -10.90 19.47 -4.45
N GLY A 91 -10.52 18.20 -4.43
CA GLY A 91 -9.30 17.72 -3.77
C GLY A 91 -9.36 17.68 -2.24
N LYS A 92 -10.57 17.74 -1.65
CA LYS A 92 -10.75 17.61 -0.20
C LYS A 92 -10.94 16.16 0.20
N VAL A 93 -10.12 15.67 1.12
CA VAL A 93 -10.21 14.33 1.71
C VAL A 93 -10.88 14.43 3.08
N ASP A 94 -12.01 13.75 3.25
CA ASP A 94 -12.68 13.62 4.55
C ASP A 94 -12.22 12.33 5.23
N CYS A 95 -11.14 12.42 6.01
CA CYS A 95 -10.65 11.29 6.80
C CYS A 95 -10.02 11.72 8.12
N ASP A 96 -10.22 10.88 9.14
CA ASP A 96 -9.57 11.01 10.43
C ASP A 96 -8.24 10.25 10.44
N TYR A 97 -8.22 9.04 9.90
CA TYR A 97 -7.04 8.19 9.81
C TYR A 97 -6.78 7.71 8.39
N ALA A 98 -5.51 7.44 8.09
CA ALA A 98 -5.13 6.66 6.91
C ALA A 98 -4.43 5.37 7.37
N CYS A 99 -4.92 4.22 6.93
CA CYS A 99 -4.32 2.90 7.19
C CYS A 99 -3.70 2.39 5.89
N LEU A 100 -2.38 2.45 5.81
CA LEU A 100 -1.63 2.23 4.58
C LEU A 100 -0.79 0.96 4.70
N GLU A 101 -1.12 -0.05 3.90
CA GLU A 101 -0.19 -1.13 3.62
C GLU A 101 0.91 -0.59 2.70
N VAL A 102 2.17 -0.73 3.10
CA VAL A 102 3.32 -0.23 2.32
C VAL A 102 4.39 -1.32 2.19
N ASP A 103 4.79 -1.57 0.95
CA ASP A 103 5.92 -2.43 0.63
C ASP A 103 7.22 -1.87 1.24
N GLU A 104 8.08 -2.75 1.72
CA GLU A 104 9.30 -2.43 2.44
C GLU A 104 10.26 -1.57 1.60
N ALA A 105 10.36 -1.84 0.29
CA ALA A 105 11.19 -1.05 -0.61
C ALA A 105 10.56 0.32 -0.92
N SER A 106 9.23 0.41 -0.87
CA SER A 106 8.49 1.67 -1.07
C SER A 106 8.40 2.53 0.19
N PHE A 107 8.59 1.93 1.38
CA PHE A 107 8.40 2.59 2.67
C PHE A 107 9.16 3.92 2.80
N PRO A 108 10.45 4.05 2.46
CA PRO A 108 11.17 5.32 2.58
C PRO A 108 10.58 6.43 1.70
N ALA A 109 10.11 6.10 0.50
CA ALA A 109 9.53 7.08 -0.42
C ALA A 109 8.12 7.52 0.02
N VAL A 110 7.31 6.58 0.50
CA VAL A 110 5.94 6.86 0.95
C VAL A 110 5.96 7.63 2.27
N SER A 111 6.75 7.21 3.25
CA SER A 111 6.84 7.88 4.56
C SER A 111 7.31 9.33 4.47
N ARG A 112 8.15 9.70 3.50
CA ARG A 112 8.53 11.09 3.27
C ARG A 112 7.38 11.97 2.77
N LYS A 113 6.48 11.41 1.96
CA LYS A 113 5.33 12.14 1.38
C LYS A 113 4.06 12.02 2.23
N ALA A 114 3.98 11.01 3.07
CA ALA A 114 2.85 10.74 3.95
C ALA A 114 3.39 10.36 5.32
N PRO A 115 3.86 11.31 6.14
CA PRO A 115 4.54 11.01 7.40
C PRO A 115 3.64 10.18 8.34
N PRO A 116 4.04 8.95 8.72
CA PRO A 116 3.24 8.13 9.62
C PRO A 116 3.32 8.66 11.06
N ARG A 117 2.19 8.61 11.76
CA ARG A 117 2.12 8.74 13.22
C ARG A 117 2.49 7.43 13.92
N LEU A 118 2.18 6.30 13.28
CA LEU A 118 2.47 4.96 13.78
C LEU A 118 2.94 4.08 12.63
N VAL A 119 3.97 3.28 12.88
CA VAL A 119 4.47 2.25 11.96
C VAL A 119 4.33 0.89 12.64
N VAL A 120 3.62 -0.02 11.98
CA VAL A 120 3.46 -1.41 12.38
C VAL A 120 4.33 -2.25 11.46
N VAL A 121 5.32 -2.93 12.04
CA VAL A 121 6.18 -3.87 11.34
C VAL A 121 5.69 -5.28 11.70
N THR A 122 5.25 -6.05 10.70
CA THR A 122 4.72 -7.40 10.94
C THR A 122 5.84 -8.41 11.18
N ASN A 123 6.75 -8.55 10.23
CA ASN A 123 7.92 -9.43 10.26
C ASN A 123 8.88 -9.04 9.13
N PHE A 124 10.13 -9.47 9.22
CA PHE A 124 11.07 -9.47 8.10
C PHE A 124 11.62 -10.88 7.93
N PHE A 125 11.23 -11.55 6.85
CA PHE A 125 11.75 -12.85 6.48
C PHE A 125 12.49 -12.73 5.16
N ARG A 126 13.56 -13.51 4.99
CA ARG A 126 14.16 -13.70 3.66
C ARG A 126 13.17 -14.48 2.80
N ASP A 127 12.86 -13.95 1.63
CA ASP A 127 11.96 -14.61 0.68
C ASP A 127 12.58 -15.93 0.22
N GLN A 128 11.79 -17.01 0.16
CA GLN A 128 12.32 -18.37 -0.05
C GLN A 128 12.76 -18.66 -1.50
N LEU A 129 12.69 -17.68 -2.41
CA LEU A 129 13.20 -17.84 -3.77
C LEU A 129 14.73 -18.02 -3.83
N ASP A 130 15.47 -17.56 -2.81
CA ASP A 130 16.91 -17.86 -2.67
C ASP A 130 17.18 -19.35 -2.38
N ARG A 131 16.15 -20.12 -2.00
CA ARG A 131 16.26 -21.55 -1.67
C ARG A 131 16.17 -22.45 -2.91
N TYR A 132 15.47 -22.01 -3.96
CA TYR A 132 15.34 -22.77 -5.21
C TYR A 132 16.64 -22.76 -6.03
N GLY A 133 17.39 -21.65 -6.01
CA GLY A 133 18.70 -21.56 -6.66
C GLY A 133 19.78 -22.45 -6.01
N GLU A 134 19.59 -22.82 -4.74
CA GLU A 134 20.43 -23.83 -4.08
C GLU A 134 19.88 -25.25 -4.29
N LEU A 135 18.56 -25.47 -4.32
CA LEU A 135 17.99 -26.80 -4.58
C LEU A 135 18.37 -27.36 -5.95
N ASP A 136 18.33 -26.57 -7.03
CA ASP A 136 18.78 -27.05 -8.36
C ASP A 136 20.28 -27.39 -8.37
N LYS A 137 21.08 -26.71 -7.54
CA LYS A 137 22.50 -27.06 -7.36
C LYS A 137 22.68 -28.32 -6.51
N THR A 138 21.92 -28.47 -5.43
CA THR A 138 21.97 -29.66 -4.57
C THR A 138 21.45 -30.92 -5.30
N VAL A 139 20.42 -30.80 -6.14
CA VAL A 139 19.90 -31.91 -6.94
C VAL A 139 20.92 -32.36 -7.99
N LYS A 140 21.67 -31.45 -8.60
CA LYS A 140 22.80 -31.82 -9.48
C LYS A 140 23.91 -32.56 -8.73
N PHE A 141 24.24 -32.14 -7.51
CA PHE A 141 25.24 -32.82 -6.69
C PHE A 141 24.84 -34.25 -6.26
N VAL A 142 23.55 -34.59 -6.23
CA VAL A 142 23.06 -35.93 -5.85
C VAL A 142 22.82 -36.83 -7.08
N GLN A 143 22.75 -36.27 -8.30
CA GLN A 143 22.57 -37.03 -9.54
C GLN A 143 23.87 -37.37 -10.27
N GLU A 144 25.01 -36.80 -9.86
CA GLU A 144 26.33 -37.06 -10.44
C GLU A 144 27.19 -38.07 -9.63
N ASP A 145 26.63 -38.65 -8.56
CA ASP A 145 27.14 -39.84 -7.84
C ASP A 145 26.20 -41.05 -8.04
#